data_AF-A0A948DS78-F1
#
_entry.id   AF-A0A948DS78-F1
#
_cell.length_a   1.000
_cell.length_b   1.000
_cell.length_c   1.000
_cell.angle_alpha   90.00
_cell.angle_beta   90.00
_cell.angle_gamma   90.00
#
_symmetry.space_group_name_H-M   'P 1'
#
loop_
_entity.id
_entity.type
_entity.pdbx_description
1 polymer ?
#
loop_
_entity_poly.entity_id
_entity_poly.type
_entity_poly.pdbx_seq_one_letter_code
_entity_poly.pdbx_strand_id
1 'polypeptide(L)'
;MKKLIVLTITATIIVVLAFVFLSKVPKSSEVTDIEKPPIVDNFACSDYCPGPREKYMVKIYQGVEDDEECRKLGGRPSSYTGWGTFRICIAE
;
A
#
# COMPACT_ATOMS: atom_id res chain seq x y z
N MET A 1 -20.63 16.59 -55.63
CA MET A 1 -19.77 15.48 -55.17
C MET A 1 -18.68 15.91 -54.18
N LYS A 2 -17.93 16.99 -54.43
CA LYS A 2 -16.87 17.47 -53.49
C LYS A 2 -17.36 17.81 -52.07
N LYS A 3 -18.57 18.36 -51.92
CA LYS A 3 -19.14 18.72 -50.60
C LYS A 3 -19.45 17.50 -49.71
N LEU A 4 -19.77 16.34 -50.30
CA LEU A 4 -20.12 15.13 -49.57
C LEU A 4 -18.88 14.44 -48.97
N ILE A 5 -17.74 14.51 -49.68
CA ILE A 5 -16.46 13.94 -49.25
C ILE A 5 -15.86 14.74 -48.08
N VAL A 6 -16.04 16.07 -48.06
CA VAL A 6 -15.52 16.91 -46.97
C VAL A 6 -16.26 16.62 -45.66
N LEU A 7 -17.56 16.36 -45.72
CA LEU A 7 -18.42 16.05 -44.56
C LEU A 7 -18.09 14.71 -43.90
N THR A 8 -17.69 13.70 -44.68
CA THR A 8 -17.32 12.40 -44.12
C THR A 8 -15.94 12.43 -43.47
N ILE A 9 -14.99 13.17 -44.02
CA ILE A 9 -13.64 13.33 -43.45
C ILE A 9 -13.67 14.12 -42.14
N THR A 10 -14.50 15.17 -42.04
CA THR A 10 -14.63 15.91 -40.78
C THR A 10 -15.30 15.08 -39.70
N ALA A 11 -16.31 14.28 -40.04
CA ALA A 11 -16.97 13.39 -39.07
C ALA A 11 -16.02 12.33 -38.50
N THR A 12 -15.15 11.73 -39.32
CA THR A 12 -14.18 10.73 -38.83
C THR A 12 -13.11 11.33 -37.94
N ILE A 13 -12.61 12.53 -38.27
CA ILE A 13 -11.63 13.24 -37.43
C ILE A 13 -12.21 13.57 -36.04
N ILE A 14 -13.47 13.98 -35.97
CA ILE A 14 -14.14 14.29 -34.69
C ILE A 14 -14.27 13.04 -33.82
N VAL A 15 -14.61 11.89 -34.41
CA VAL A 15 -14.73 10.61 -33.69
C VAL A 15 -13.38 10.16 -33.13
N VAL A 16 -12.30 10.27 -33.92
CA VAL A 16 -10.95 9.92 -33.49
C VAL A 16 -10.48 10.84 -32.35
N LEU A 17 -10.71 12.15 -32.47
CA LEU A 17 -10.39 13.11 -31.41
C LEU A 17 -11.15 12.82 -30.12
N ALA A 18 -12.45 12.49 -30.20
CA ALA A 18 -13.24 12.12 -29.02
C ALA A 18 -12.67 10.88 -28.30
N PHE A 19 -12.24 9.86 -29.05
CA PHE A 19 -11.64 8.64 -28.49
C PHE A 19 -10.30 8.89 -27.78
N VAL A 20 -9.45 9.75 -28.34
CA VAL A 20 -8.15 10.09 -27.73
C VAL A 20 -8.35 10.91 -26.45
N PHE A 21 -9.33 11.80 -26.40
CA PHE A 21 -9.59 12.64 -25.23
C PHE A 21 -10.35 11.91 -24.10
N LEU A 22 -11.12 10.85 -24.39
CA LEU A 22 -11.85 10.10 -23.36
C LEU A 22 -10.97 9.17 -22.50
N SER A 23 -9.72 8.94 -22.90
CA SER A 23 -8.81 7.99 -22.21
C SER A 23 -8.10 8.57 -20.98
N LYS A 24 -8.38 9.83 -20.62
CA LYS A 24 -7.80 10.49 -19.44
C LYS A 24 -8.84 10.69 -18.35
N VAL A 25 -9.54 9.62 -17.97
CA VAL A 25 -10.18 9.61 -16.64
C VAL A 25 -9.04 9.47 -15.63
N PRO A 26 -8.74 10.49 -14.81
CA PRO A 26 -7.81 10.29 -13.71
C PRO A 26 -8.46 9.24 -12.82
N LYS A 27 -7.80 8.08 -12.66
CA LYS A 27 -8.08 7.19 -11.54
C LYS A 27 -7.91 8.05 -10.30
N SER A 28 -9.02 8.54 -9.76
CA SER A 28 -9.06 9.14 -8.45
C SER A 28 -8.44 8.11 -7.53
N SER A 29 -7.26 8.42 -7.01
CA SER A 29 -6.62 7.61 -5.98
C SER A 29 -7.58 7.67 -4.80
N GLU A 30 -8.42 6.65 -4.69
CA GLU A 30 -9.19 6.38 -3.48
C GLU A 30 -8.14 6.30 -2.37
N VAL A 31 -8.09 7.34 -1.55
CA VAL A 31 -7.45 7.28 -0.25
C VAL A 31 -8.38 6.39 0.57
N THR A 32 -8.27 5.07 0.37
CA THR A 32 -8.79 4.10 1.31
C THR A 32 -8.06 4.40 2.61
N ASP A 33 -8.77 5.03 3.54
CA ASP A 33 -8.34 5.21 4.92
C ASP A 33 -8.22 3.80 5.50
N ILE A 34 -7.02 3.22 5.41
CA ILE A 34 -6.76 1.88 5.93
C ILE A 34 -6.88 2.02 7.44
N GLU A 35 -7.94 1.47 8.01
CA GLU A 35 -8.12 1.42 9.46
C GLU A 35 -6.93 0.68 10.06
N LYS A 36 -6.07 1.44 10.75
CA LYS A 36 -4.85 0.88 11.34
C LYS A 36 -5.19 0.15 12.63
N PRO A 37 -4.67 -1.08 12.82
CA PRO A 37 -4.83 -1.78 14.08
C PRO A 37 -4.11 -1.02 15.22
N PRO A 38 -4.47 -1.30 16.49
CA PRO A 38 -3.85 -0.65 17.64
C PRO A 38 -2.33 -0.80 17.67
N ILE A 39 -1.63 0.29 18.04
CA ILE A 39 -0.20 0.25 18.28
C ILE A 39 0.05 -0.09 19.75
N VAL A 40 0.78 -1.17 20.00
CA VAL A 40 1.09 -1.65 21.35
C VAL A 40 2.60 -1.77 21.56
N ASP A 41 3.03 -1.63 22.82
CA ASP A 41 4.42 -1.90 23.18
C ASP A 41 4.64 -3.42 23.25
N ASN A 42 5.61 -3.92 22.49
CA ASN A 42 5.97 -5.31 22.40
C ASN A 42 7.44 -5.51 22.77
N PHE A 43 7.73 -6.61 23.47
CA PHE A 43 9.09 -7.01 23.77
C PHE A 43 9.60 -7.94 22.67
N ALA A 44 10.40 -7.41 21.73
CA ALA A 44 10.90 -8.14 20.57
C ALA A 44 12.22 -8.87 20.85
N CYS A 45 12.21 -9.70 21.89
CA CYS A 45 13.32 -10.58 22.23
C CYS A 45 12.81 -11.80 23.04
N SER A 46 13.54 -12.92 23.03
CA SER A 46 13.15 -14.15 23.76
C SER A 46 13.69 -14.17 25.19
N ASP A 47 14.04 -15.34 25.73
CA ASP A 47 14.43 -15.55 27.13
C ASP A 47 15.87 -15.13 27.39
N TYR A 48 16.70 -15.09 26.34
CA TYR A 48 18.11 -14.71 26.43
C TYR A 48 18.40 -13.45 25.63
N CYS A 49 18.22 -12.30 26.27
CA CYS A 49 18.42 -10.97 25.69
C CYS A 49 19.64 -10.30 26.33
N PRO A 50 20.71 -10.01 25.56
CA PRO A 50 21.89 -9.36 26.12
C PRO A 50 21.60 -7.89 26.48
N GLY A 51 21.44 -7.63 27.77
CA GLY A 51 21.32 -6.29 28.32
C GLY A 51 19.91 -5.95 28.80
N PRO A 52 19.63 -4.65 29.04
CA PRO A 52 18.39 -4.22 29.66
C PRO A 52 17.19 -4.36 28.73
N ARG A 53 16.02 -4.66 29.30
CA ARG A 53 14.76 -4.97 28.61
C ARG A 53 14.34 -3.87 27.64
N GLU A 54 14.57 -2.62 28.02
CA GLU A 54 14.15 -1.40 27.34
C GLU A 54 14.72 -1.32 25.91
N LYS A 55 15.88 -1.94 25.64
CA LYS A 55 16.48 -1.98 24.30
C LYS A 55 15.68 -2.80 23.28
N TYR A 56 14.78 -3.66 23.76
CA TYR A 56 14.00 -4.59 22.94
C TYR A 56 12.52 -4.23 22.93
N MET A 57 12.12 -3.16 23.60
CA MET A 57 10.76 -2.66 23.54
C MET A 57 10.57 -1.93 22.21
N VAL A 58 9.65 -2.43 21.40
CA VAL A 58 9.28 -1.86 20.09
C VAL A 58 7.78 -1.61 20.06
N LYS A 59 7.35 -0.61 19.29
CA LYS A 59 5.92 -0.41 19.00
C LYS A 59 5.55 -1.25 17.79
N ILE A 60 4.46 -2.01 17.89
CA ILE A 60 3.98 -2.87 16.79
C ILE A 60 2.52 -2.61 16.50
N TYR A 61 2.11 -2.88 15.26
CA TYR A 61 0.71 -3.06 14.91
C TYR A 61 0.22 -4.42 15.46
N GLN A 62 -0.75 -4.38 16.38
CA GLN A 62 -1.20 -5.56 17.11
C GLN A 62 -1.81 -6.60 16.15
N GLY A 63 -1.30 -7.84 16.19
CA GLY A 63 -1.83 -8.98 15.44
C GLY A 63 -1.41 -9.05 13.97
N VAL A 64 -0.54 -8.15 13.49
CA VAL A 64 -0.07 -8.15 12.10
C VAL A 64 1.23 -8.95 11.98
N GLU A 65 1.13 -10.12 11.36
CA GLU A 65 2.27 -11.04 11.12
C GLU A 65 2.63 -11.19 9.63
N ASP A 66 1.78 -10.70 8.72
CA ASP A 66 2.01 -10.76 7.28
C ASP A 66 2.85 -9.56 6.80
N ASP A 67 3.87 -9.85 6.00
CA ASP A 67 4.81 -8.86 5.49
C ASP A 67 4.15 -7.85 4.55
N GLU A 68 3.19 -8.29 3.73
CA GLU A 68 2.51 -7.43 2.76
C GLU A 68 1.51 -6.51 3.45
N GLU A 69 0.71 -7.04 4.38
CA GLU A 69 -0.18 -6.28 5.24
C GLU A 69 0.60 -5.23 6.04
N CYS A 70 1.72 -5.62 6.64
CA CYS A 70 2.58 -4.72 7.39
C CYS A 70 3.05 -3.52 6.55
N ARG A 71 3.48 -3.77 5.31
CA ARG A 71 3.91 -2.71 4.39
C ARG A 71 2.76 -1.80 3.96
N LYS A 72 1.54 -2.33 3.77
CA LYS A 72 0.34 -1.54 3.46
C LYS A 72 -0.02 -0.57 4.60
N LEU A 73 0.21 -0.97 5.84
CA LEU A 73 0.01 -0.13 7.04
C LEU A 73 1.11 0.93 7.22
N GLY A 74 2.18 0.86 6.42
CA GLY A 74 3.38 1.71 6.55
C GLY A 74 4.32 1.24 7.66
N GLY A 75 4.18 0.01 8.13
CA GLY A 75 5.08 -0.59 9.12
C GLY A 75 6.27 -1.31 8.47
N ARG A 76 7.21 -1.75 9.32
CA ARG A 76 8.38 -2.54 8.93
C ARG A 76 8.26 -3.98 9.42
N PRO A 77 8.23 -4.98 8.52
CA PRO A 77 8.25 -6.39 8.90
C PRO A 77 9.54 -6.72 9.65
N SER A 78 9.43 -7.46 10.74
CA SER A 78 10.57 -7.93 11.50
C SER A 78 10.27 -9.29 12.12
N SER A 79 11.33 -9.99 12.54
CA SER A 79 11.19 -11.22 13.28
C SER A 79 12.30 -11.37 14.30
N TYR A 80 12.01 -12.09 15.36
CA TYR A 80 12.99 -12.48 16.37
C TYR A 80 12.82 -13.97 16.69
N THR A 81 13.93 -14.60 17.05
CA THR A 81 13.99 -16.04 17.29
C THR A 81 14.18 -16.32 18.77
N GLY A 82 13.41 -17.28 19.27
CA GLY A 82 13.39 -17.79 20.63
C GLY A 82 13.16 -19.29 20.66
N TRP A 83 12.18 -19.74 21.44
CA TRP A 83 11.60 -21.08 21.32
C TRP A 83 10.90 -21.33 19.98
N GLY A 84 10.64 -20.26 19.21
CA GLY A 84 10.13 -20.27 17.85
C GLY A 84 10.53 -19.00 17.11
N THR A 85 10.04 -18.84 15.90
CA THR A 85 10.20 -17.60 15.12
C THR A 85 8.93 -16.78 15.26
N PHE A 86 9.05 -15.56 15.79
CA PHE A 86 7.93 -14.64 15.95
C PHE A 86 8.04 -13.56 14.89
N ARG A 87 6.97 -13.38 14.10
CA ARG A 87 6.86 -12.30 13.11
C ARG A 87 6.07 -11.15 13.72
N ILE A 88 6.53 -9.93 13.49
CA ILE A 88 5.92 -8.72 14.00
C ILE A 88 5.97 -7.62 12.95
N CYS A 89 4.99 -6.72 12.99
CA CYS A 89 5.00 -5.50 12.21
C CYS A 89 5.34 -4.28 13.07
N ILE A 90 6.55 -3.74 12.94
CA ILE A 90 7.00 -2.56 13.69
C ILE A 90 6.27 -1.32 13.15
N ALA A 91 5.64 -0.57 14.05
CA ALA A 91 5.01 0.71 13.75
C ALA A 91 6.07 1.82 13.89
N GLU A 92 6.58 2.32 12.75
CA GLU A 92 7.50 3.47 12.67
C GLU A 92 6.75 4.79 12.44
#